data_AF-A0A8D8EW23-F1
#
_entry.id   AF-A0A8D8EW23-F1
#
_cell.length_a   1.000
_cell.length_b   1.000
_cell.length_c   1.000
_cell.angle_alpha   90.00
_cell.angle_beta   90.00
_cell.angle_gamma   90.00
#
_symmetry.space_group_name_H-M   'P 1'
#
loop_
_entity.id
_entity.type
_entity.pdbx_description
1 polymer ?
#
loop_
_entity_poly.entity_id
_entity_poly.type
_entity_poly.pdbx_seq_one_letter_code
_entity_poly.pdbx_strand_id
1 'polypeptide(L)'
;MEPIQLTEVEKAAKILFTKLITDGNRIPCDSGSGADIELKLPQWYDEAKFKRGQKYFFDNRFGMMQSNFVGLITLLAEPKGLTILHNTGRSSTPETARKRYISTTLHMLSWYEIDLSPGSK
;
A
#
# COMPACT_ATOMS: atom_id res chain seq x y z
N MET A 1 -32.40 -0.87 27.65
CA MET A 1 -31.79 -0.60 26.33
C MET A 1 -31.74 -1.94 25.61
N GLU A 2 -32.59 -2.12 24.60
CA GLU A 2 -32.62 -3.39 23.85
C GLU A 2 -31.28 -3.63 23.16
N PRO A 3 -30.77 -4.87 23.15
CA PRO A 3 -29.52 -5.19 22.47
C PRO A 3 -29.66 -4.97 20.96
N ILE A 4 -28.75 -4.17 20.39
CA ILE A 4 -28.69 -3.92 18.94
C ILE A 4 -28.54 -5.26 18.22
N GLN A 5 -29.54 -5.64 17.43
CA GLN A 5 -29.49 -6.83 16.60
C GLN A 5 -28.66 -6.54 15.35
N LEU A 6 -27.53 -7.23 15.22
CA LEU A 6 -26.65 -7.12 14.07
C LEU A 6 -27.17 -8.02 12.93
N THR A 7 -27.06 -7.52 11.71
CA THR A 7 -27.22 -8.33 10.50
C THR A 7 -26.09 -9.36 10.38
N GLU A 8 -26.25 -10.37 9.53
CA GLU A 8 -25.21 -11.41 9.33
C GLU A 8 -23.87 -10.83 8.82
N VAL A 9 -23.94 -9.82 7.95
CA VAL A 9 -22.75 -9.12 7.45
C VAL A 9 -22.06 -8.36 8.58
N GLU A 10 -22.81 -7.68 9.44
CA GLU A 10 -22.24 -6.94 10.57
C GLU A 10 -21.67 -7.86 11.65
N LYS A 11 -22.28 -9.04 11.86
CA LYS A 11 -21.70 -10.08 12.73
C LYS A 11 -20.37 -10.56 12.18
N ALA A 12 -20.30 -10.87 10.87
CA ALA A 12 -19.06 -11.29 10.23
C ALA A 12 -17.97 -10.19 10.30
N ALA A 13 -18.34 -8.94 10.03
CA ALA A 13 -17.43 -7.79 10.14
C ALA A 13 -16.91 -7.62 11.57
N LYS A 14 -17.78 -7.74 12.58
CA LYS A 14 -17.41 -7.65 14.00
C LYS A 14 -16.43 -8.77 14.40
N ILE A 15 -16.66 -9.99 13.94
CA ILE A 15 -15.75 -11.13 14.18
C ILE A 15 -14.38 -10.84 13.57
N LEU A 16 -14.34 -10.43 12.30
CA LEU A 16 -13.09 -10.10 11.61
C LEU A 16 -12.34 -8.96 12.31
N PHE A 17 -13.03 -7.87 12.65
CA PHE A 17 -12.45 -6.74 13.36
C PHE A 17 -11.86 -7.16 14.71
N THR A 18 -12.61 -7.94 15.49
CA THR A 18 -12.16 -8.42 16.80
C THR A 18 -10.87 -9.23 16.64
N LYS A 19 -10.84 -10.17 15.67
CA LYS A 19 -9.66 -10.98 15.37
C LYS A 19 -8.44 -10.14 14.97
N LEU A 20 -8.64 -9.11 14.14
CA LEU A 20 -7.57 -8.21 13.73
C LEU A 20 -6.97 -7.45 14.93
N ILE A 21 -7.81 -6.99 15.85
CA ILE A 21 -7.36 -6.23 17.03
C ILE A 21 -6.68 -7.13 18.06
N THR A 22 -7.17 -8.36 18.27
CA THR A 22 -6.61 -9.26 19.29
C THR A 22 -5.36 -10.00 18.81
N ASP A 23 -5.39 -10.48 17.57
CA ASP A 23 -4.40 -11.45 17.06
C ASP A 23 -3.61 -10.93 15.85
N GLY A 24 -4.03 -9.81 15.24
CA GLY A 24 -3.43 -9.29 14.02
C GLY A 24 -1.96 -8.89 14.16
N ASN A 25 -1.47 -8.65 15.38
CA ASN A 25 -0.05 -8.40 15.64
C ASN A 25 0.79 -9.68 15.87
N ARG A 26 0.15 -10.85 16.04
CA ARG A 26 0.80 -12.15 16.29
C ARG A 26 0.86 -13.02 15.06
N ILE A 27 -0.05 -12.81 14.12
CA ILE A 27 -0.16 -13.62 12.91
C ILE A 27 0.47 -12.83 11.75
N PRO A 28 1.51 -13.36 11.08
CA PRO A 28 2.02 -12.76 9.86
C PRO A 28 0.89 -12.59 8.84
N CYS A 29 0.71 -11.36 8.36
CA CYS A 29 -0.31 -11.05 7.34
C CYS A 29 0.01 -11.70 5.99
N ASP A 30 1.30 -11.84 5.68
CA ASP A 30 1.80 -12.45 4.45
C ASP A 30 2.40 -13.81 4.78
N SER A 31 1.72 -14.89 4.40
CA SER A 31 2.23 -16.26 4.47
C SER A 31 2.43 -16.81 3.05
N GLY A 32 3.67 -17.12 2.68
CA GLY A 32 4.04 -17.63 1.35
C GLY A 32 5.08 -16.76 0.64
N SER A 33 5.63 -17.25 -0.49
CA SER A 33 6.45 -16.42 -1.38
C SER A 33 5.53 -15.63 -2.31
N GLY A 34 5.93 -14.42 -2.73
CA GLY A 34 5.22 -13.69 -3.79
C GLY A 34 5.10 -14.49 -5.10
N ALA A 35 5.95 -15.51 -5.28
CA ALA A 35 5.87 -16.45 -6.40
C ALA A 35 4.66 -17.40 -6.34
N ASP A 36 4.09 -17.62 -5.14
CA ASP A 36 2.94 -18.50 -4.93
C ASP A 36 1.60 -17.76 -5.09
N ILE A 37 1.65 -16.43 -5.24
CA ILE A 37 0.47 -15.58 -5.40
C ILE A 37 0.08 -15.54 -6.88
N GLU A 38 -1.07 -16.13 -7.19
CA GLU A 38 -1.67 -15.98 -8.51
C GLU A 38 -2.16 -14.53 -8.69
N LEU A 39 -1.47 -13.77 -9.55
CA LEU A 39 -1.82 -12.38 -9.87
C LEU A 39 -3.06 -12.35 -10.78
N LYS A 40 -4.24 -12.44 -10.17
CA LYS A 40 -5.53 -12.24 -10.83
C LYS A 40 -5.98 -10.80 -10.68
N LEU A 41 -6.47 -10.23 -11.77
CA LEU A 41 -7.18 -8.95 -11.71
C LEU A 41 -8.42 -9.10 -10.84
N PRO A 42 -8.70 -8.14 -9.95
CA PRO A 42 -9.90 -8.18 -9.13
C PRO A 42 -11.16 -8.05 -9.99
N GLN A 43 -12.28 -8.59 -9.52
CA GLN A 43 -13.56 -8.56 -10.25
C GLN A 43 -14.06 -7.13 -10.56
N TRP A 44 -13.62 -6.14 -9.78
CA TRP A 44 -13.97 -4.73 -9.96
C TRP A 44 -12.99 -3.96 -10.87
N TYR A 45 -12.01 -4.64 -11.47
CA TYR A 45 -11.08 -4.01 -12.40
C TYR A 45 -11.82 -3.43 -13.62
N ASP A 46 -11.51 -2.18 -13.93
CA ASP A 46 -12.06 -1.43 -15.06
C ASP A 46 -10.89 -0.85 -15.84
N GLU A 47 -10.61 -1.44 -17.00
CA GLU A 47 -9.46 -1.06 -17.84
C GLU A 47 -9.53 0.39 -18.29
N ALA A 48 -10.72 0.89 -18.62
CA ALA A 48 -10.89 2.28 -19.07
C ALA A 48 -10.54 3.27 -17.94
N LYS A 49 -10.98 2.98 -16.70
CA LYS A 49 -10.61 3.79 -15.53
C LYS A 49 -9.12 3.67 -15.22
N PHE A 50 -8.55 2.48 -15.31
CA PHE A 50 -7.12 2.26 -15.08
C PHE A 50 -6.26 3.08 -16.06
N LYS A 51 -6.52 2.98 -17.37
CA LYS A 51 -5.83 3.75 -18.41
C LYS A 51 -6.00 5.26 -18.25
N ARG A 52 -7.19 5.71 -17.83
CA ARG A 52 -7.43 7.13 -17.52
C ARG A 52 -6.56 7.60 -16.35
N GLY A 53 -6.38 6.77 -15.33
CA GLY A 53 -5.48 7.04 -14.20
C GLY A 53 -4.02 7.15 -14.63
N GLN A 54 -3.54 6.21 -15.45
CA GLN A 54 -2.18 6.28 -16.02
C GLN A 54 -1.99 7.56 -16.84
N LYS A 55 -2.93 7.90 -17.72
CA LYS A 55 -2.88 9.15 -18.50
C LYS A 55 -2.81 10.38 -17.61
N TYR A 56 -3.65 10.46 -16.57
CA TYR A 56 -3.62 11.57 -15.62
C TYR A 56 -2.26 11.71 -14.95
N PHE A 57 -1.62 10.60 -14.58
CA PHE A 57 -0.27 10.61 -14.06
C PHE A 57 0.73 11.15 -15.06
N PHE A 58 0.73 10.67 -16.31
CA PHE A 58 1.66 11.18 -17.32
C PHE A 58 1.49 12.68 -17.61
N ASP A 59 0.24 13.16 -17.63
CA ASP A 59 -0.06 14.57 -17.83
C ASP A 59 0.37 15.44 -16.61
N ASN A 60 0.45 14.87 -15.40
CA ASN A 60 0.68 15.60 -14.14
C ASN A 60 1.84 15.05 -13.29
N ARG A 61 2.78 14.33 -13.93
CA ARG A 61 3.77 13.48 -13.26
C ARG A 61 4.55 14.22 -12.18
N PHE A 62 5.02 15.43 -12.49
CA PHE A 62 5.77 16.24 -11.55
C PHE A 62 4.97 16.58 -10.29
N GLY A 63 3.72 17.03 -10.45
CA GLY A 63 2.86 17.40 -9.32
C GLY A 63 2.51 16.22 -8.43
N MET A 64 2.24 15.06 -9.02
CA MET A 64 1.97 13.83 -8.27
C MET A 64 3.21 13.34 -7.50
N MET A 65 4.39 13.34 -8.14
CA MET A 65 5.64 12.95 -7.48
C MET A 65 6.05 13.92 -6.37
N GLN A 66 5.85 15.23 -6.58
CA GLN A 66 6.07 16.24 -5.55
C GLN A 66 5.13 16.04 -4.36
N SER A 67 3.86 15.69 -4.60
CA SER A 67 2.89 15.41 -3.53
C SER A 67 3.32 14.22 -2.68
N ASN A 68 3.85 13.15 -3.31
CA ASN A 68 4.41 12.00 -2.59
C ASN A 68 5.63 12.40 -1.73
N PHE A 69 6.49 13.27 -2.24
CA PHE A 69 7.64 13.77 -1.49
C PHE A 69 7.22 14.60 -0.27
N VAL A 70 6.24 15.49 -0.42
CA VAL A 70 5.69 16.25 0.72
C VAL A 70 5.05 15.31 1.74
N GLY A 71 4.30 14.28 1.28
CA GLY A 71 3.74 13.25 2.17
C GLY A 71 4.82 12.51 2.98
N LEU A 72 5.96 12.21 2.37
CA LEU A 72 7.11 11.64 3.06
C LEU A 72 7.71 12.61 4.10
N ILE A 73 7.85 13.90 3.79
CA ILE A 73 8.33 14.89 4.75
C ILE A 73 7.40 14.94 5.97
N THR A 74 6.09 14.95 5.75
CA THR A 74 5.09 14.91 6.84
C THR A 74 5.26 13.65 7.69
N LEU A 75 5.45 12.48 7.07
CA LEU A 75 5.70 11.22 7.79
C LEU A 75 6.98 11.26 8.65
N LEU A 76 8.03 11.91 8.15
CA LEU A 76 9.31 12.06 8.87
C LEU A 76 9.24 13.10 9.99
N ALA A 77 8.39 14.12 9.85
CA ALA A 77 8.19 15.16 10.85
C ALA A 77 7.35 14.67 12.05
N GLU A 78 6.45 13.71 11.83
CA GLU A 78 5.64 13.10 12.90
C GLU A 78 6.45 12.03 13.65
N PRO A 79 6.65 12.16 14.99
CA PRO A 79 7.49 11.23 15.76
C PRO A 79 7.11 9.76 15.60
N LYS A 80 5.81 9.44 15.57
CA LYS A 80 5.35 8.06 15.38
C LYS A 80 5.73 7.51 14.01
N GLY A 81 5.57 8.32 12.96
CA GLY A 81 5.94 7.96 11.60
C GLY A 81 7.44 7.73 11.47
N LEU A 82 8.22 8.62 12.06
CA LEU A 82 9.67 8.48 12.13
C LEU A 82 10.11 7.22 12.88
N THR A 83 9.50 6.90 14.03
CA THR A 83 9.80 5.68 14.80
C THR A 83 9.56 4.42 13.96
N ILE A 84 8.46 4.35 13.21
CA ILE A 84 8.18 3.22 12.31
C ILE A 84 9.29 3.06 11.28
N LEU A 85 9.66 4.15 10.60
CA LEU A 85 10.72 4.13 9.59
C LEU A 85 12.08 3.77 10.18
N HIS A 86 12.41 4.28 11.36
CA HIS A 86 13.65 3.97 12.07
C HIS A 86 13.75 2.48 12.38
N ASN A 87 12.68 1.88 12.89
CA ASN A 87 12.64 0.47 13.28
C ASN A 87 12.75 -0.50 12.10
N THR A 88 12.55 -0.03 10.86
CA THR A 88 12.78 -0.88 9.67
C THR A 88 14.27 -1.18 9.41
N GLY A 89 15.18 -0.38 9.96
CA GLY A 89 16.63 -0.48 9.68
C GLY A 89 17.03 -0.14 8.24
N ARG A 90 16.09 0.29 7.38
CA ARG A 90 16.33 0.54 5.94
C ARG A 90 16.85 1.95 5.66
N SER A 91 17.08 2.78 6.68
CA SER A 91 17.54 4.17 6.52
C SER A 91 18.39 4.68 7.67
N SER A 92 19.11 3.79 8.34
CA SER A 92 20.04 4.13 9.41
C SER A 92 21.33 4.79 8.89
N THR A 93 21.63 4.66 7.59
CA THR A 93 22.79 5.29 6.94
C THR A 93 22.37 6.04 5.67
N PRO A 94 23.13 7.05 5.22
CA PRO A 94 22.85 7.72 3.95
C PRO A 94 22.77 6.77 2.75
N GLU A 95 23.58 5.69 2.75
CA GLU A 95 23.57 4.71 1.67
C GLU A 95 22.29 3.87 1.65
N THR A 96 21.87 3.35 2.80
CA THR A 96 20.64 2.55 2.92
C THR A 96 19.40 3.39 2.66
N ALA A 97 19.38 4.63 3.16
CA ALA A 97 18.33 5.61 2.88
C ALA A 97 18.20 5.90 1.38
N ARG A 98 19.32 6.13 0.68
CA ARG A 98 19.32 6.36 -0.78
C ARG A 98 18.73 5.16 -1.53
N LYS A 99 19.18 3.94 -1.20
CA LYS A 99 18.66 2.70 -1.80
C LYS A 99 17.15 2.57 -1.58
N ARG A 100 16.67 2.83 -0.36
CA ARG A 100 15.23 2.82 -0.03
C ARG A 100 14.46 3.79 -0.92
N TYR A 101 14.83 5.08 -0.92
CA TYR A 101 14.03 6.10 -1.60
C TYR A 101 14.08 6.00 -3.12
N ILE A 102 15.19 5.54 -3.71
CA ILE A 102 15.24 5.22 -5.14
C ILE A 102 14.30 4.05 -5.45
N SER A 103 14.37 2.96 -4.67
CA SER A 103 13.50 1.80 -4.84
C SER A 103 12.02 2.17 -4.69
N THR A 104 11.66 2.97 -3.67
CA THR A 104 10.30 3.47 -3.49
C THR A 104 9.85 4.32 -4.68
N THR A 105 10.72 5.20 -5.19
CA THR A 105 10.40 6.02 -6.37
C THR A 105 10.12 5.16 -7.59
N LEU A 106 11.01 4.21 -7.91
CA LEU A 106 10.83 3.29 -9.03
C LEU A 106 9.56 2.44 -8.88
N HIS A 107 9.27 1.98 -7.66
CA HIS A 107 8.04 1.24 -7.39
C HIS A 107 6.79 2.10 -7.59
N MET A 108 6.76 3.34 -7.12
CA MET A 108 5.63 4.25 -7.38
C MET A 108 5.45 4.53 -8.88
N LEU A 109 6.56 4.69 -9.63
CA LEU A 109 6.51 4.84 -11.08
C LEU A 109 5.89 3.61 -11.75
N SER A 110 6.25 2.40 -11.30
CA SER A 110 5.71 1.17 -11.88
C SER A 110 4.18 1.08 -11.82
N TRP A 111 3.53 1.66 -10.80
CA TRP A 111 2.06 1.66 -10.71
C TRP A 111 1.39 2.38 -11.89
N TYR A 112 2.06 3.35 -12.48
CA TYR A 112 1.53 4.16 -13.58
C TYR A 112 2.15 3.82 -14.93
N GLU A 113 3.36 3.27 -14.95
CA GLU A 113 4.12 2.96 -16.17
C GLU A 113 3.91 1.53 -16.67
N ILE A 114 3.46 0.61 -15.81
CA ILE A 114 3.33 -0.81 -16.14
C ILE A 114 1.86 -1.18 -16.28
N ASP A 115 1.55 -1.94 -17.33
CA ASP A 115 0.23 -2.48 -17.56
C ASP A 115 0.00 -3.76 -16.76
N LEU A 116 -1.25 -4.06 -16.44
CA LEU A 116 -1.61 -5.25 -15.67
C LEU A 116 -1.85 -6.48 -16.55
N SER A 117 -1.28 -6.50 -17.77
CA SER A 117 -1.37 -7.65 -18.68
C SER A 117 -0.25 -8.66 -18.42
N PRO A 118 -0.48 -9.97 -18.59
CA PRO A 118 0.54 -10.99 -18.43
C PRO A 118 1.78 -10.69 -19.29
N GLY A 119 2.97 -10.70 -18.67
CA GLY A 119 4.24 -10.39 -19.36
C GLY A 119 4.62 -8.91 -19.41
N SER A 120 3.86 -8.03 -18.76
CA SER A 120 4.29 -6.65 -18.49
C SER A 120 5.52 -6.62 -17.58
N LYS A 121 6.34 -5.55 -17.69
CA LYS A 121 7.65 -5.40 -17.05
C LYS A 121 7.64 -5.51 -15.52
#